data_AF-A0A1Q6ENI0-F1
#
_entry.id   AF-A0A1Q6ENI0-F1
#
_cell.length_a   1.000
_cell.length_b   1.000
_cell.length_c   1.000
_cell.angle_alpha   90.00
_cell.angle_beta   90.00
_cell.angle_gamma   90.00
#
_symmetry.space_group_name_H-M   'P 1'
#
loop_
_entity.id
_entity.type
_entity.pdbx_description
1 polymer ?
#
loop_
_entity_poly.entity_id
_entity_poly.type
_entity_poly.pdbx_seq_one_letter_code
_entity_poly.pdbx_strand_id
1 'polypeptide(L)'
;MTRYLKTALLAAAALLASCIHNDIPYPVVELRIASVEGQGFSVSENNVTSRTVTLSLDEATDIRNVRIDAVGYDAVIHSIQLDKEEVLQQIRSSRELTGTFDLRSPIYTTLSLYQDYEWTIRATQTIERRFSVTGQIGATEIEEKNRIARVLVPSDTDLAHIEVTELKLGPADITTYSPSLEELSGSSFESVRFVDVTCHGITERWLLYVEPTNVKVALRATDLWNNTATATALVSAEEYAAGAALEYRIKGATEWQRMAESSYEAGILTATLAPEWSSSTNPHGLAVYNFVPDKGLFAGHTYEFRLTVGGEQTQLMEYAAPAGNTIPNGDLEDSSLSCWTQNNKTAEFWGSGNNTFTRGLCTQAPFDGGTRAKLQATSAVGVLASGNLFSGLFQKDVLTRGVVSFGQPYAWKARPKALKLQYYAEHIGIADIDKNFGAPIHEGDRDKARIMVAIVDWNTRREVGSGTEAPTGTWDPEETTSVDEGPIIAYGSLFIDQSSTGGKMIDVQLPLNFYDTKAKPSGLYQIVISCSTSAYGDFMAGCKSNILYVDNFEWVY
;
A
#
# COMPACT_ATOMS: atom_id res chain seq x y z
N MET A 1 -10.59 -62.55 -59.19
CA MET A 1 -9.66 -61.68 -58.44
C MET A 1 -10.13 -60.21 -58.48
N THR A 2 -11.42 -59.95 -58.24
CA THR A 2 -12.02 -58.64 -58.63
C THR A 2 -13.15 -58.16 -57.72
N ARG A 3 -13.34 -58.81 -56.55
CA ARG A 3 -14.33 -58.41 -55.53
C ARG A 3 -13.74 -57.96 -54.19
N TYR A 4 -12.45 -58.18 -53.94
CA TYR A 4 -11.76 -57.71 -52.73
C TYR A 4 -10.98 -56.40 -52.91
N LEU A 5 -10.75 -55.96 -54.15
CA LEU A 5 -10.03 -54.71 -54.43
C LEU A 5 -10.94 -53.46 -54.33
N LYS A 6 -12.25 -53.61 -54.59
CA LYS A 6 -13.20 -52.48 -54.55
C LYS A 6 -13.61 -52.10 -53.12
N THR A 7 -13.66 -53.05 -52.20
CA THR A 7 -13.93 -52.79 -50.77
C THR A 7 -12.71 -52.26 -50.03
N ALA A 8 -11.48 -52.62 -50.45
CA ALA A 8 -10.26 -52.06 -49.88
C ALA A 8 -10.02 -50.59 -50.28
N LEU A 9 -10.36 -50.18 -51.52
CA LEU A 9 -10.22 -48.79 -51.95
C LEU A 9 -11.27 -47.84 -51.35
N LEU A 10 -12.49 -48.31 -51.06
CA LEU A 10 -13.52 -47.51 -50.39
C LEU A 10 -13.24 -47.31 -48.89
N ALA A 11 -12.58 -48.26 -48.23
CA ALA A 11 -12.14 -48.09 -46.84
C ALA A 11 -10.92 -47.18 -46.70
N ALA A 12 -10.00 -47.18 -47.68
CA ALA A 12 -8.86 -46.26 -47.69
C ALA A 12 -9.24 -44.80 -48.04
N ALA A 13 -10.28 -44.60 -48.87
CA ALA A 13 -10.80 -43.27 -49.17
C ALA A 13 -11.63 -42.67 -48.01
N ALA A 14 -12.23 -43.50 -47.15
CA ALA A 14 -12.94 -43.05 -45.96
C ALA A 14 -12.01 -42.65 -44.79
N LEU A 15 -10.74 -43.07 -44.80
CA LEU A 15 -9.73 -42.68 -43.80
C LEU A 15 -8.94 -41.42 -44.19
N LEU A 16 -9.02 -40.95 -45.44
CA LEU A 16 -8.36 -39.73 -45.92
C LEU A 16 -9.30 -38.51 -46.01
N ALA A 17 -10.59 -38.70 -45.70
CA ALA A 17 -11.60 -37.63 -45.66
C ALA A 17 -12.15 -37.38 -44.26
N SER A 18 -11.53 -37.92 -43.21
CA SER A 18 -11.73 -37.42 -41.85
C SER A 18 -10.68 -36.33 -41.60
N CYS A 19 -10.93 -35.13 -42.13
CA CYS A 19 -10.47 -33.94 -41.43
C CYS A 19 -11.19 -33.99 -40.08
N ILE A 20 -10.52 -34.48 -39.03
CA ILE A 20 -10.95 -34.21 -37.67
C ILE A 20 -10.82 -32.70 -37.54
N HIS A 21 -11.93 -31.98 -37.73
CA HIS A 21 -12.05 -30.64 -37.18
C HIS A 21 -11.96 -30.85 -35.68
N ASN A 22 -10.83 -30.47 -35.10
CA ASN A 22 -10.66 -30.47 -33.66
C ASN A 22 -11.52 -29.33 -33.11
N ASP A 23 -12.84 -29.54 -33.04
CA ASP A 23 -13.84 -28.59 -32.54
C ASP A 23 -13.85 -28.48 -31.00
N ILE A 24 -12.78 -28.94 -30.35
CA ILE A 24 -12.58 -28.71 -28.92
C ILE A 24 -11.89 -27.35 -28.78
N PRO A 25 -12.57 -26.30 -28.26
CA PRO A 25 -11.91 -25.03 -28.01
C PRO A 25 -10.71 -25.25 -27.10
N TYR A 26 -9.57 -24.65 -27.46
CA TYR A 26 -8.37 -24.73 -26.64
C TYR A 26 -8.67 -24.26 -25.21
N PRO A 27 -8.08 -24.88 -24.19
CA PRO A 27 -8.27 -24.45 -22.81
C PRO A 27 -7.85 -22.99 -22.66
N VAL A 28 -8.63 -22.22 -21.90
CA VAL A 28 -8.30 -20.84 -21.56
C VAL A 28 -7.34 -20.87 -20.38
N VAL A 29 -6.10 -20.44 -20.63
CA VAL A 29 -5.03 -20.38 -19.64
C VAL A 29 -4.50 -18.96 -19.60
N GLU A 30 -4.78 -18.24 -18.52
CA GLU A 30 -4.30 -16.88 -18.33
C GLU A 30 -2.83 -16.90 -17.89
N LEU A 31 -1.94 -16.29 -18.67
CA LEU A 31 -0.50 -16.28 -18.40
C LEU A 31 -0.06 -15.01 -17.70
N ARG A 32 0.81 -15.15 -16.69
CA ARG A 32 1.23 -14.05 -15.82
C ARG A 32 2.72 -14.00 -15.59
N ILE A 33 3.20 -12.81 -15.25
CA ILE A 33 4.48 -12.63 -14.58
C ILE A 33 4.21 -12.72 -13.08
N ALA A 34 4.80 -13.71 -12.42
CA ALA A 34 4.65 -13.97 -10.99
C ALA A 34 5.62 -13.12 -10.16
N SER A 35 6.88 -13.08 -10.60
CA SER A 35 7.97 -12.38 -9.93
C SER A 35 8.95 -11.82 -10.96
N VAL A 36 9.62 -10.73 -10.59
CA VAL A 36 10.78 -10.18 -11.30
C VAL A 36 11.85 -9.95 -10.25
N GLU A 37 13.00 -10.56 -10.43
CA GLU A 37 14.10 -10.54 -9.47
C GLU A 37 15.35 -9.96 -10.13
N GLY A 38 16.09 -9.17 -9.37
CA GLY A 38 17.30 -8.51 -9.82
C GLY A 38 17.92 -7.65 -8.72
N GLN A 39 18.97 -6.92 -9.07
CA GLN A 39 19.67 -6.02 -8.16
C GLN A 39 19.29 -4.57 -8.43
N GLY A 40 19.25 -3.77 -7.35
CA GLY A 40 19.05 -2.33 -7.46
C GLY A 40 17.58 -1.92 -7.63
N PHE A 41 16.62 -2.82 -7.37
CA PHE A 41 15.20 -2.49 -7.39
C PHE A 41 14.38 -3.48 -6.56
N SER A 42 13.15 -3.07 -6.23
CA SER A 42 12.08 -3.95 -5.76
C SER A 42 10.88 -3.89 -6.73
N VAL A 43 10.00 -4.89 -6.70
CA VAL A 43 8.72 -4.83 -7.41
C VAL A 43 7.74 -4.05 -6.53
N SER A 44 7.32 -2.87 -6.97
CA SER A 44 6.36 -2.04 -6.22
C SER A 44 4.91 -2.33 -6.60
N GLU A 45 4.68 -2.90 -7.78
CA GLU A 45 3.36 -3.29 -8.26
C GLU A 45 3.48 -4.47 -9.22
N ASN A 46 2.59 -5.46 -9.08
CA ASN A 46 2.38 -6.50 -10.07
C ASN A 46 0.88 -6.64 -10.33
N ASN A 47 0.38 -5.89 -11.32
CA ASN A 47 -1.03 -5.79 -11.64
C ASN A 47 -1.38 -6.79 -12.74
N VAL A 48 -2.12 -7.84 -12.39
CA VAL A 48 -2.52 -8.90 -13.34
C VAL A 48 -3.64 -8.46 -14.30
N THR A 49 -4.49 -7.50 -13.89
CA THR A 49 -5.57 -6.99 -14.75
C THR A 49 -5.02 -6.12 -15.87
N SER A 50 -4.17 -5.15 -15.52
CA SER A 50 -3.48 -4.29 -16.48
C SER A 50 -2.22 -4.93 -17.07
N ARG A 51 -1.86 -6.14 -16.61
CA ARG A 51 -0.67 -6.90 -17.00
C ARG A 51 0.59 -6.04 -16.97
N THR A 52 0.76 -5.32 -15.86
CA THR A 52 1.86 -4.37 -15.66
C THR A 52 2.63 -4.69 -14.39
N VAL A 53 3.94 -4.88 -14.53
CA VAL A 53 4.89 -4.92 -13.41
C VAL A 53 5.59 -3.56 -13.32
N THR A 54 5.57 -2.95 -12.15
CA THR A 54 6.31 -1.72 -11.85
C THR A 54 7.49 -2.04 -10.93
N LEU A 55 8.69 -1.71 -11.38
CA LEU A 55 9.92 -1.80 -10.58
C LEU A 55 10.20 -0.44 -9.93
N SER A 56 10.41 -0.42 -8.61
CA SER A 56 10.94 0.75 -7.91
C SER A 56 12.45 0.60 -7.83
N LEU A 57 13.19 1.39 -8.61
CA LEU A 57 14.65 1.36 -8.62
C LEU A 57 15.21 2.09 -7.40
N ASP A 58 16.28 1.55 -6.82
CA ASP A 58 17.11 2.26 -5.85
C ASP A 58 17.69 3.52 -6.50
N GLU A 59 17.97 4.57 -5.72
CA GLU A 59 18.51 5.82 -6.28
C GLU A 59 19.79 5.58 -7.08
N ALA A 60 20.69 4.74 -6.56
CA ALA A 60 22.01 4.48 -7.15
C ALA A 60 21.95 3.63 -8.42
N THR A 61 20.82 3.00 -8.73
CA THR A 61 20.68 2.12 -9.90
C THR A 61 20.74 2.92 -11.19
N ASP A 62 21.57 2.51 -12.14
CA ASP A 62 21.56 3.12 -13.46
C ASP A 62 20.34 2.63 -14.25
N ILE A 63 19.32 3.49 -14.40
CA ILE A 63 18.09 3.15 -15.14
C ILE A 63 18.34 2.71 -16.59
N ARG A 64 19.50 3.06 -17.17
CA ARG A 64 19.92 2.61 -18.51
C ARG A 64 20.45 1.18 -18.54
N ASN A 65 20.82 0.64 -17.39
CA ASN A 65 21.53 -0.62 -17.23
C ASN A 65 20.97 -1.45 -16.06
N VAL A 66 19.64 -1.59 -15.98
CA VAL A 66 18.99 -2.37 -14.93
C VAL A 66 19.13 -3.86 -15.20
N ARG A 67 19.62 -4.62 -14.21
CA ARG A 67 19.85 -6.06 -14.33
C ARG A 67 18.67 -6.85 -13.79
N ILE A 68 17.97 -7.57 -14.67
CA ILE A 68 16.95 -8.56 -14.30
C ILE A 68 17.60 -9.94 -14.36
N ASP A 69 17.66 -10.61 -13.21
CA ASP A 69 18.31 -11.91 -13.05
C ASP A 69 17.33 -13.07 -13.26
N ALA A 70 16.08 -12.91 -12.84
CA ALA A 70 15.04 -13.93 -13.06
C ALA A 70 13.66 -13.30 -13.26
N VAL A 71 12.83 -14.00 -14.03
CA VAL A 71 11.40 -13.72 -14.18
C VAL A 71 10.63 -15.02 -13.95
N GLY A 72 9.82 -15.05 -12.90
CA GLY A 72 8.91 -16.16 -12.62
C GLY A 72 7.63 -16.00 -13.43
N TYR A 73 7.16 -17.07 -14.05
CA TYR A 73 5.84 -17.09 -14.71
C TYR A 73 4.82 -17.81 -13.84
N ASP A 74 3.57 -17.39 -13.96
CA ASP A 74 2.42 -18.08 -13.37
C ASP A 74 1.32 -18.29 -14.42
N ALA A 75 0.38 -19.20 -14.15
CA ALA A 75 -0.74 -19.49 -15.01
C ALA A 75 -2.01 -19.80 -14.22
N VAL A 76 -3.15 -19.26 -14.68
CA VAL A 76 -4.48 -19.62 -14.17
C VAL A 76 -5.26 -20.37 -15.24
N ILE A 77 -5.59 -21.62 -14.91
CA ILE A 77 -6.30 -22.53 -15.81
C ILE A 77 -7.79 -22.47 -15.49
N HIS A 78 -8.61 -22.10 -16.48
CA HIS A 78 -10.04 -21.83 -16.26
C HIS A 78 -10.97 -22.99 -16.63
N SER A 79 -10.57 -23.87 -17.56
CA SER A 79 -11.54 -24.75 -18.24
C SER A 79 -11.25 -26.26 -18.15
N ILE A 80 -10.06 -26.70 -17.71
CA ILE A 80 -9.65 -28.12 -17.66
C ILE A 80 -8.66 -28.33 -16.49
N GLN A 81 -8.61 -29.53 -15.88
CA GLN A 81 -7.48 -29.91 -15.00
C GLN A 81 -6.24 -30.17 -15.86
N LEU A 82 -5.52 -29.11 -16.22
CA LEU A 82 -4.16 -29.19 -16.75
C LEU A 82 -3.18 -29.21 -15.58
N ASP A 83 -2.05 -29.89 -15.76
CA ASP A 83 -0.93 -29.77 -14.83
C ASP A 83 -0.31 -28.37 -14.99
N LYS A 84 -0.29 -27.62 -13.88
CA LYS A 84 0.23 -26.25 -13.85
C LYS A 84 1.73 -26.23 -14.15
N GLU A 85 2.50 -27.17 -13.63
CA GLU A 85 3.95 -27.20 -13.85
C GLU A 85 4.26 -27.44 -15.33
N GLU A 86 3.53 -28.33 -15.99
CA GLU A 86 3.66 -28.57 -17.43
C GLU A 86 3.27 -27.34 -18.27
N VAL A 87 2.23 -26.61 -17.85
CA VAL A 87 1.81 -25.35 -18.48
C VAL A 87 2.91 -24.30 -18.37
N LEU A 88 3.50 -24.11 -17.18
CA LEU A 88 4.54 -23.10 -16.95
C LEU A 88 5.78 -23.35 -17.82
N GLN A 89 6.18 -24.61 -18.04
CA GLN A 89 7.31 -24.97 -18.91
C GLN A 89 7.05 -24.66 -20.40
N GLN A 90 5.79 -24.56 -20.80
CA GLN A 90 5.39 -24.31 -22.18
C GLN A 90 5.16 -22.84 -22.51
N ILE A 91 5.12 -21.96 -21.50
CA ILE A 91 5.01 -20.51 -21.71
C ILE A 91 6.16 -20.04 -22.61
N ARG A 92 5.82 -19.20 -23.59
CA ARG A 92 6.78 -18.52 -24.45
C ARG A 92 6.63 -17.02 -24.25
N SER A 93 7.75 -16.33 -24.10
CA SER A 93 7.78 -14.88 -24.12
C SER A 93 8.25 -14.42 -25.50
N SER A 94 7.66 -13.37 -26.05
CA SER A 94 8.05 -12.80 -27.34
C SER A 94 9.47 -12.21 -27.36
N ARG A 95 10.07 -12.03 -26.18
CA ARG A 95 11.48 -11.63 -25.99
C ARG A 95 12.07 -12.19 -24.70
N GLU A 96 13.40 -12.24 -24.61
CA GLU A 96 14.10 -12.53 -23.34
C GLU A 96 13.86 -11.39 -22.33
N LEU A 97 13.52 -11.76 -21.10
CA LEU A 97 13.23 -10.82 -20.00
C LEU A 97 14.30 -10.80 -18.91
N THR A 98 15.32 -11.66 -19.04
CA THR A 98 16.54 -11.65 -18.22
C THR A 98 17.66 -10.95 -18.97
N GLY A 99 18.56 -10.29 -18.24
CA GLY A 99 19.63 -9.50 -18.84
C GLY A 99 19.65 -8.06 -18.35
N THR A 100 20.34 -7.20 -19.10
CA THR A 100 20.48 -5.78 -18.79
C THR A 100 19.58 -4.97 -19.72
N PHE A 101 18.78 -4.08 -19.15
CA PHE A 101 17.78 -3.31 -19.88
C PHE A 101 17.89 -1.81 -19.58
N ASP A 102 17.60 -1.00 -20.60
CA ASP A 102 17.35 0.43 -20.46
C ASP A 102 15.87 0.66 -20.15
N LEU A 103 15.55 0.87 -18.87
CA LEU A 103 14.19 1.01 -18.38
C LEU A 103 13.70 2.46 -18.34
N ARG A 104 14.39 3.39 -19.03
CA ARG A 104 13.80 4.69 -19.37
C ARG A 104 12.58 4.53 -20.28
N SER A 105 12.50 3.40 -20.99
CA SER A 105 11.33 2.97 -21.74
C SER A 105 10.85 1.60 -21.22
N PRO A 106 9.53 1.35 -21.13
CA PRO A 106 9.03 0.06 -20.69
C PRO A 106 9.45 -1.10 -21.60
N ILE A 107 9.62 -2.28 -21.00
CA ILE A 107 9.72 -3.54 -21.73
C ILE A 107 8.30 -4.02 -22.04
N TYR A 108 7.99 -4.15 -23.31
CA TYR A 108 6.77 -4.81 -23.77
C TYR A 108 7.08 -6.26 -24.16
N THR A 109 6.25 -7.20 -23.71
CA THR A 109 6.37 -8.61 -24.05
C THR A 109 4.99 -9.25 -24.19
N THR A 110 4.94 -10.36 -24.91
CA THR A 110 3.74 -11.18 -25.08
C THR A 110 4.05 -12.56 -24.52
N LEU A 111 3.28 -12.98 -23.51
CA LEU A 111 3.31 -14.36 -23.03
C LEU A 111 2.30 -15.18 -23.85
N SER A 112 2.76 -16.27 -24.43
CA SER A 112 1.99 -17.11 -25.36
C SER A 112 2.00 -18.57 -24.94
N LEU A 113 0.85 -19.21 -25.06
CA LEU A 113 0.67 -20.67 -24.99
C LEU A 113 -0.41 -21.11 -25.98
N TYR A 114 -1.67 -20.90 -25.62
CA TYR A 114 -2.86 -21.05 -26.48
C TYR A 114 -3.49 -19.70 -26.82
N GLN A 115 -3.29 -18.72 -25.95
CA GLN A 115 -3.68 -17.33 -26.11
C GLN A 115 -2.47 -16.44 -25.83
N ASP A 116 -2.55 -15.21 -26.31
CA ASP A 116 -1.52 -14.19 -26.14
C ASP A 116 -1.92 -13.20 -25.05
N TYR A 117 -1.00 -12.91 -24.15
CA TYR A 117 -1.17 -11.96 -23.05
C TYR A 117 -0.05 -10.93 -23.11
N GLU A 118 -0.41 -9.70 -23.45
CA GLU A 118 0.52 -8.57 -23.48
C GLU A 118 0.82 -8.11 -22.06
N TRP A 119 2.10 -8.07 -21.72
CA TRP A 119 2.65 -7.65 -20.45
C TRP A 119 3.61 -6.48 -20.63
N THR A 120 3.60 -5.56 -19.66
CA THR A 120 4.52 -4.42 -19.57
C THR A 120 5.33 -4.49 -18.29
N ILE A 121 6.66 -4.40 -18.39
CA ILE A 121 7.54 -4.16 -17.24
C ILE A 121 8.05 -2.72 -17.36
N ARG A 122 7.77 -1.88 -16.36
CA ARG A 122 8.19 -0.48 -16.32
C ARG A 122 8.99 -0.20 -15.04
N ALA A 123 9.79 0.85 -15.05
CA ALA A 123 10.52 1.31 -13.87
C ALA A 123 10.07 2.69 -13.43
N THR A 124 10.11 2.90 -12.13
CA THR A 124 10.02 4.20 -11.47
C THR A 124 11.27 4.38 -10.63
N GLN A 125 11.87 5.56 -10.66
CA GLN A 125 13.03 5.90 -9.85
C GLN A 125 12.82 7.29 -9.28
N THR A 126 12.85 7.39 -7.95
CA THR A 126 12.74 8.66 -7.23
C THR A 126 14.11 8.97 -6.65
N ILE A 127 14.68 10.13 -6.96
CA ILE A 127 15.94 10.60 -6.40
C ILE A 127 15.59 11.74 -5.45
N GLU A 128 15.86 11.57 -4.17
CA GLU A 128 15.69 12.64 -3.20
C GLU A 128 16.72 13.74 -3.48
N ARG A 129 16.26 15.00 -3.54
CA ARG A 129 17.10 16.15 -3.87
C ARG A 129 17.01 17.20 -2.78
N ARG A 130 18.17 17.71 -2.38
CA ARG A 130 18.34 18.69 -1.30
C ARG A 130 19.35 19.74 -1.73
N PHE A 131 19.00 20.99 -1.50
CA PHE A 131 19.90 22.14 -1.62
C PHE A 131 19.51 23.08 -0.49
N SER A 132 20.44 23.35 0.43
CA SER A 132 20.16 24.13 1.63
C SER A 132 21.26 25.15 1.87
N VAL A 133 20.88 26.31 2.43
CA VAL A 133 21.81 27.38 2.79
C VAL A 133 21.55 27.87 4.22
N THR A 134 22.56 28.46 4.85
CA THR A 134 22.40 29.14 6.14
C THR A 134 21.39 30.29 6.01
N GLY A 135 20.52 30.45 7.00
CA GLY A 135 19.48 31.50 6.99
C GLY A 135 18.30 31.23 6.06
N GLN A 136 18.13 30.01 5.55
CA GLN A 136 17.02 29.72 4.63
C GLN A 136 15.65 29.73 5.30
N ILE A 137 14.68 30.35 4.63
CA ILE A 137 13.27 30.39 4.97
C ILE A 137 12.50 29.41 4.08
N GLY A 138 11.73 28.53 4.71
CA GLY A 138 10.85 27.60 4.02
C GLY A 138 11.58 26.50 3.26
N ALA A 139 10.81 25.68 2.55
CA ALA A 139 11.28 24.54 1.79
C ALA A 139 12.15 24.98 0.60
N THR A 140 13.06 24.09 0.20
CA THR A 140 13.74 24.22 -1.08
C THR A 140 12.78 23.81 -2.19
N GLU A 141 12.63 24.67 -3.19
CA GLU A 141 11.87 24.37 -4.39
C GLU A 141 12.77 23.63 -5.38
N ILE A 142 12.40 22.39 -5.73
CA ILE A 142 13.10 21.57 -6.72
C ILE A 142 12.21 21.41 -7.95
N GLU A 143 12.66 21.94 -9.09
CA GLU A 143 12.02 21.72 -10.39
C GLU A 143 12.89 20.80 -11.26
N GLU A 144 12.64 19.50 -11.18
CA GLU A 144 13.50 18.47 -11.78
C GLU A 144 13.60 18.60 -13.31
N LYS A 145 12.50 18.91 -13.99
CA LYS A 145 12.45 18.99 -15.46
C LYS A 145 13.40 20.05 -16.03
N ASN A 146 13.47 21.19 -15.36
CA ASN A 146 14.35 22.29 -15.73
C ASN A 146 15.68 22.27 -14.95
N ARG A 147 15.84 21.33 -14.01
CA ARG A 147 16.99 21.18 -13.12
C ARG A 147 17.27 22.45 -12.32
N ILE A 148 16.23 22.99 -11.70
CA ILE A 148 16.31 24.18 -10.87
C ILE A 148 16.17 23.78 -9.40
N ALA A 149 17.03 24.33 -8.54
CA ALA A 149 16.86 24.31 -7.09
C ALA A 149 16.87 25.75 -6.58
N ARG A 150 15.82 26.15 -5.84
CA ARG A 150 15.65 27.51 -5.33
C ARG A 150 15.41 27.49 -3.83
N VAL A 151 16.11 28.39 -3.14
CA VAL A 151 15.95 28.62 -1.70
C VAL A 151 15.66 30.10 -1.46
N LEU A 152 14.90 30.38 -0.40
CA LEU A 152 14.59 31.75 0.00
C LEU A 152 15.40 32.13 1.24
N VAL A 153 15.90 33.36 1.28
CA VAL A 153 16.64 33.92 2.43
C VAL A 153 16.11 35.30 2.80
N PRO A 154 16.32 35.82 4.02
CA PRO A 154 15.94 37.18 4.40
C PRO A 154 16.42 38.25 3.41
N SER A 155 15.64 39.32 3.24
CA SER A 155 15.95 40.39 2.26
C SER A 155 17.26 41.13 2.50
N ASP A 156 17.77 41.10 3.74
CA ASP A 156 19.02 41.72 4.19
C ASP A 156 20.21 40.74 4.18
N THR A 157 20.03 39.52 3.68
CA THR A 157 21.11 38.53 3.55
C THR A 157 22.20 39.00 2.59
N ASP A 158 23.47 38.85 3.00
CA ASP A 158 24.62 39.09 2.11
C ASP A 158 24.73 37.98 1.06
N LEU A 159 24.11 38.20 -0.10
CA LEU A 159 24.20 37.27 -1.22
C LEU A 159 25.62 37.15 -1.79
N ALA A 160 26.59 38.00 -1.42
CA ALA A 160 27.96 37.86 -1.89
C ALA A 160 28.69 36.69 -1.20
N HIS A 161 28.21 36.22 -0.05
CA HIS A 161 28.82 35.16 0.75
C HIS A 161 27.76 34.23 1.35
N ILE A 162 27.26 33.28 0.55
CA ILE A 162 26.28 32.30 1.03
C ILE A 162 26.95 31.01 1.45
N GLU A 163 26.73 30.61 2.69
CA GLU A 163 27.11 29.29 3.17
C GLU A 163 26.10 28.24 2.68
N VAL A 164 26.55 27.36 1.80
CA VAL A 164 25.78 26.20 1.34
C VAL A 164 25.99 25.07 2.34
N THR A 165 24.92 24.65 3.00
CA THR A 165 24.98 23.64 4.07
C THR A 165 24.70 22.23 3.56
N GLU A 166 24.00 22.11 2.42
CA GLU A 166 23.68 20.81 1.85
C GLU A 166 23.54 20.89 0.32
N LEU A 167 24.07 19.88 -0.37
CA LEU A 167 23.95 19.69 -1.81
C LEU A 167 23.82 18.19 -2.14
N LYS A 168 22.63 17.78 -2.54
CA LYS A 168 22.32 16.46 -3.11
C LYS A 168 21.35 16.64 -4.26
N LEU A 169 21.81 16.58 -5.51
CA LEU A 169 20.93 16.72 -6.70
C LEU A 169 20.86 15.45 -7.55
N GLY A 170 21.73 14.48 -7.25
CA GLY A 170 21.71 13.13 -7.80
C GLY A 170 21.69 12.06 -6.69
N PRO A 171 21.75 10.77 -7.06
CA PRO A 171 21.80 9.67 -6.13
C PRO A 171 22.94 9.82 -5.10
N ALA A 172 22.68 9.44 -3.85
CA ALA A 172 23.70 9.46 -2.81
C ALA A 172 24.93 8.61 -3.19
N ASP A 173 26.09 8.98 -2.64
CA ASP A 173 27.36 8.24 -2.68
C ASP A 173 28.06 8.06 -4.04
N ILE A 174 27.32 8.12 -5.16
CA ILE A 174 27.85 7.91 -6.51
C ILE A 174 27.85 9.16 -7.39
N THR A 175 27.24 10.24 -6.91
CA THR A 175 27.17 11.52 -7.63
C THR A 175 28.36 12.41 -7.28
N THR A 176 28.98 13.02 -8.29
CA THR A 176 29.99 14.06 -8.10
C THR A 176 29.46 15.41 -8.59
N TYR A 177 29.93 16.49 -7.94
CA TYR A 177 29.50 17.87 -8.20
C TYR A 177 30.70 18.72 -8.63
N SER A 178 30.48 19.58 -9.62
CA SER A 178 31.43 20.64 -9.98
C SER A 178 30.68 21.94 -10.25
N PRO A 179 30.93 23.03 -9.49
CA PRO A 179 31.74 23.07 -8.26
C PRO A 179 31.22 22.12 -7.15
N SER A 180 32.11 21.75 -6.23
CA SER A 180 31.74 20.98 -5.03
C SER A 180 30.93 21.82 -4.04
N LEU A 181 30.37 21.20 -3.00
CA LEU A 181 29.69 21.91 -1.93
C LEU A 181 30.62 22.93 -1.26
N GLU A 182 31.87 22.55 -0.98
CA GLU A 182 32.87 23.41 -0.36
C GLU A 182 33.26 24.59 -1.24
N GLU A 183 33.31 24.40 -2.56
CA GLU A 183 33.59 25.46 -3.52
C GLU A 183 32.40 26.42 -3.71
N LEU A 184 31.18 25.93 -3.55
CA LEU A 184 29.97 26.76 -3.56
C LEU A 184 29.79 27.54 -2.25
N SER A 185 30.16 26.95 -1.13
CA SER A 185 29.98 27.56 0.18
C SER A 185 30.90 28.77 0.37
N GLY A 186 30.34 29.88 0.84
CA GLY A 186 31.01 31.18 0.93
C GLY A 186 31.12 31.93 -0.40
N SER A 187 30.58 31.39 -1.50
CA SER A 187 30.55 32.07 -2.80
C SER A 187 29.34 33.00 -2.93
N SER A 188 29.39 33.93 -3.90
CA SER A 188 28.25 34.80 -4.21
C SER A 188 27.09 33.99 -4.81
N PHE A 189 25.86 34.43 -4.60
CA PHE A 189 24.63 33.98 -5.26
C PHE A 189 23.77 35.18 -5.69
N GLU A 190 24.37 36.37 -5.85
CA GLU A 190 23.70 37.55 -6.44
C GLU A 190 23.17 37.27 -7.86
N SER A 191 23.70 36.22 -8.49
CA SER A 191 23.21 35.63 -9.72
C SER A 191 23.16 34.11 -9.61
N VAL A 192 22.40 33.48 -10.51
CA VAL A 192 22.28 32.01 -10.59
C VAL A 192 23.65 31.33 -10.59
N ARG A 193 23.75 30.21 -9.86
CA ARG A 193 24.93 29.34 -9.89
C ARG A 193 24.65 28.08 -10.67
N PHE A 194 25.61 27.66 -11.47
CA PHE A 194 25.55 26.41 -12.21
C PHE A 194 26.32 25.34 -11.45
N VAL A 195 25.72 24.17 -11.30
CA VAL A 195 26.37 22.98 -10.78
C VAL A 195 26.21 21.86 -11.78
N ASP A 196 27.33 21.28 -12.19
CA ASP A 196 27.36 20.07 -12.99
C ASP A 196 27.29 18.86 -12.06
N VAL A 197 26.24 18.07 -12.22
CA VAL A 197 25.92 16.86 -11.45
C VAL A 197 26.24 15.67 -12.31
N THR A 198 27.28 14.91 -11.93
CA THR A 198 27.73 13.75 -12.71
C THR A 198 27.43 12.45 -11.99
N CYS A 199 26.69 11.57 -12.66
CA CYS A 199 26.36 10.24 -12.16
C CYS A 199 26.36 9.24 -13.32
N HIS A 200 26.94 8.04 -13.13
CA HIS A 200 27.01 6.99 -14.15
C HIS A 200 27.54 7.49 -15.51
N GLY A 201 28.56 8.36 -15.47
CA GLY A 201 29.20 8.96 -16.64
C GLY A 201 28.36 9.99 -17.41
N ILE A 202 27.17 10.35 -16.93
CA ILE A 202 26.35 11.43 -17.48
C ILE A 202 26.47 12.66 -16.59
N THR A 203 26.71 13.81 -17.21
CA THR A 203 26.71 15.11 -16.53
C THR A 203 25.46 15.88 -16.91
N GLU A 204 24.71 16.32 -15.91
CA GLU A 204 23.56 17.21 -16.05
C GLU A 204 23.84 18.52 -15.33
N ARG A 205 23.45 19.65 -15.95
CA ARG A 205 23.61 20.97 -15.32
C ARG A 205 22.36 21.38 -14.57
N TRP A 206 22.53 21.73 -13.30
CA TRP A 206 21.55 22.30 -12.41
C TRP A 206 21.78 23.80 -12.19
N LEU A 207 20.69 24.53 -11.96
CA LEU A 207 20.65 25.96 -11.70
C LEU A 207 20.23 26.18 -10.25
N LEU A 208 21.12 26.79 -9.46
CA LEU A 208 20.90 27.07 -8.05
C LEU A 208 20.59 28.56 -7.87
N TYR A 209 19.47 28.84 -7.21
CA TYR A 209 19.00 30.18 -6.90
C TYR A 209 18.90 30.37 -5.38
N VAL A 210 19.46 31.46 -4.89
CA VAL A 210 19.26 31.97 -3.53
C VAL A 210 18.57 33.31 -3.67
N GLU A 211 17.29 33.38 -3.32
CA GLU A 211 16.46 34.53 -3.60
C GLU A 211 16.03 35.23 -2.29
N PRO A 212 16.20 36.55 -2.18
CA PRO A 212 15.75 37.29 -1.01
C PRO A 212 14.21 37.31 -0.90
N THR A 213 13.69 37.25 0.32
CA THR A 213 12.26 37.27 0.60
C THR A 213 11.92 38.10 1.83
N ASN A 214 10.65 38.51 1.93
CA ASN A 214 10.04 39.10 3.12
C ASN A 214 9.04 38.15 3.79
N VAL A 215 8.97 36.90 3.35
CA VAL A 215 8.13 35.87 3.99
C VAL A 215 8.60 35.68 5.43
N LYS A 216 7.70 35.91 6.39
CA LYS A 216 8.03 35.84 7.82
C LYS A 216 7.92 34.45 8.42
N VAL A 217 7.03 33.59 7.91
CA VAL A 217 6.85 32.21 8.38
C VAL A 217 6.65 31.32 7.16
N ALA A 218 7.34 30.19 7.13
CA ALA A 218 7.24 29.20 6.05
C ALA A 218 7.50 27.78 6.58
N LEU A 219 6.84 26.79 5.97
CA LEU A 219 7.17 25.38 6.19
C LEU A 219 8.43 25.00 5.42
N ARG A 220 9.36 24.35 6.12
CA ARG A 220 10.62 23.82 5.60
C ARG A 220 10.48 22.41 5.07
N ALA A 221 9.79 21.56 5.81
CA ALA A 221 9.60 20.16 5.47
C ALA A 221 8.33 19.63 6.10
N THR A 222 7.72 18.64 5.47
CA THR A 222 6.56 17.92 5.99
C THR A 222 6.70 16.44 5.67
N ASP A 223 6.37 15.57 6.61
CA ASP A 223 6.32 14.13 6.40
C ASP A 223 4.99 13.60 6.95
N LEU A 224 4.08 13.23 6.04
CA LEU A 224 2.75 12.74 6.41
C LEU A 224 2.75 11.28 6.86
N TRP A 225 3.85 10.54 6.69
CA TRP A 225 3.99 9.20 7.26
C TRP A 225 4.48 9.28 8.71
N ASN A 226 5.48 10.12 8.97
CA ASN A 226 5.95 10.36 10.34
C ASN A 226 5.09 11.39 11.11
N ASN A 227 4.14 12.01 10.42
CA ASN A 227 3.24 13.06 10.92
C ASN A 227 3.98 14.28 11.47
N THR A 228 5.10 14.64 10.84
CA THR A 228 5.97 15.75 11.28
C THR A 228 5.92 16.95 10.34
N ALA A 229 6.30 18.10 10.89
CA ALA A 229 6.58 19.30 10.10
C ALA A 229 7.76 20.06 10.70
N THR A 230 8.54 20.71 9.85
CA THR A 230 9.53 21.71 10.26
C THR A 230 9.07 23.06 9.72
N ALA A 231 9.01 24.07 10.57
CA ALA A 231 8.68 25.45 10.22
C ALA A 231 9.86 26.36 10.54
N THR A 232 9.96 27.43 9.77
CA THR A 232 10.98 28.48 9.92
C THR A 232 10.30 29.83 10.01
N ALA A 233 10.86 30.73 10.82
CA ALA A 233 10.41 32.10 10.94
C ALA A 233 11.58 33.09 10.92
N LEU A 234 11.41 34.20 10.21
CA LEU A 234 12.35 35.32 10.22
C LEU A 234 12.10 36.19 11.45
N VAL A 235 13.04 36.16 12.39
CA VAL A 235 12.97 36.73 13.72
C VAL A 235 14.25 37.51 14.02
N SER A 236 14.15 38.77 14.46
CA SER A 236 15.32 39.55 14.88
C SER A 236 15.88 39.05 16.21
N ALA A 237 17.12 39.43 16.55
CA ALA A 237 17.70 39.07 17.84
C ALA A 237 16.88 39.62 19.03
N GLU A 238 16.28 40.80 18.88
CA GLU A 238 15.40 41.42 19.88
C GLU A 238 14.06 40.68 19.98
N GLU A 239 13.44 40.32 18.85
CA GLU A 239 12.21 39.54 18.83
C GLU A 239 12.43 38.16 19.47
N TYR A 240 13.55 37.50 19.17
CA TYR A 240 13.93 36.23 19.77
C TYR A 240 14.15 36.37 21.28
N ALA A 241 14.90 37.39 21.73
CA ALA A 241 15.09 37.70 23.15
C ALA A 241 13.78 38.06 23.88
N ALA A 242 12.78 38.58 23.15
CA ALA A 242 11.43 38.83 23.65
C ALA A 242 10.53 37.58 23.67
N GLY A 243 11.08 36.39 23.40
CA GLY A 243 10.37 35.11 23.51
C GLY A 243 9.60 34.72 22.24
N ALA A 244 10.17 34.98 21.07
CA ALA A 244 9.60 34.54 19.80
C ALA A 244 9.30 33.04 19.80
N ALA A 245 8.17 32.63 19.22
CA ALA A 245 7.76 31.23 19.18
C ALA A 245 6.90 30.92 17.95
N LEU A 246 7.07 29.72 17.42
CA LEU A 246 6.19 29.15 16.42
C LEU A 246 5.13 28.27 17.09
N GLU A 247 3.89 28.50 16.70
CA GLU A 247 2.73 27.74 17.17
C GLU A 247 1.88 27.29 15.99
N TYR A 248 1.15 26.20 16.16
CA TYR A 248 0.29 25.63 15.14
C TYR A 248 -1.07 25.21 15.70
N ARG A 249 -2.05 25.05 14.82
CA ARG A 249 -3.31 24.37 15.11
C ARG A 249 -3.96 23.86 13.82
N ILE A 250 -4.88 22.93 13.93
CA ILE A 250 -5.82 22.64 12.85
C ILE A 250 -6.75 23.86 12.69
N LYS A 251 -6.96 24.31 11.46
CA LYS A 251 -7.80 25.48 11.14
C LYS A 251 -9.19 25.31 11.72
N GLY A 252 -9.61 26.26 12.55
CA GLY A 252 -10.89 26.23 13.27
C GLY A 252 -10.80 25.70 14.71
N ALA A 253 -9.68 25.09 15.11
CA ALA A 253 -9.45 24.75 16.51
C ALA A 253 -9.23 26.02 17.36
N THR A 254 -9.64 25.98 18.63
CA THR A 254 -9.51 27.13 19.53
C THR A 254 -8.11 27.24 20.13
N GLU A 255 -7.47 26.11 20.41
CA GLU A 255 -6.19 26.06 21.11
C GLU A 255 -5.02 26.06 20.13
N TRP A 256 -4.01 26.87 20.46
CA TRP A 256 -2.72 26.88 19.78
C TRP A 256 -1.75 25.97 20.51
N GLN A 257 -0.91 25.31 19.73
CA GLN A 257 0.09 24.39 20.24
C GLN A 257 1.47 24.90 19.89
N ARG A 258 2.35 24.97 20.89
CA ARG A 258 3.72 25.41 20.68
C ARG A 258 4.52 24.32 19.96
N MET A 259 5.24 24.71 18.90
CA MET A 259 6.21 23.84 18.23
C MET A 259 7.51 23.77 19.05
N ALA A 260 8.21 22.65 18.99
CA ALA A 260 9.48 22.47 19.67
C ALA A 260 10.59 23.20 18.90
N GLU A 261 11.18 24.23 19.50
CA GLU A 261 12.33 24.93 18.91
C GLU A 261 13.51 23.97 18.71
N SER A 262 14.08 23.97 17.50
CA SER A 262 15.26 23.18 17.15
C SER A 262 16.52 24.04 17.05
N SER A 263 16.41 25.28 16.58
CA SER A 263 17.54 26.21 16.46
C SER A 263 17.09 27.66 16.24
N TYR A 264 18.00 28.60 16.52
CA TYR A 264 17.91 29.99 16.08
C TYR A 264 19.28 30.45 15.55
N GLU A 265 19.38 30.61 14.23
CA GLU A 265 20.64 30.91 13.54
C GLU A 265 20.38 31.85 12.36
N ALA A 266 21.28 32.83 12.15
CA ALA A 266 21.19 33.81 11.07
C ALA A 266 19.81 34.51 10.95
N GLY A 267 19.18 34.83 12.10
CA GLY A 267 17.86 35.48 12.14
C GLY A 267 16.69 34.54 11.82
N ILE A 268 16.92 33.23 11.74
CA ILE A 268 15.89 32.23 11.47
C ILE A 268 15.64 31.37 12.71
N LEU A 269 14.44 31.45 13.25
CA LEU A 269 13.91 30.51 14.23
C LEU A 269 13.39 29.28 13.51
N THR A 270 13.94 28.10 13.82
CA THR A 270 13.45 26.81 13.31
C THR A 270 12.76 26.04 14.43
N ALA A 271 11.57 25.54 14.16
CA ALA A 271 10.81 24.72 15.09
C ALA A 271 10.20 23.50 14.39
N THR A 272 10.00 22.45 15.18
CA THR A 272 9.50 21.16 14.73
C THR A 272 8.17 20.82 15.40
N LEU A 273 7.33 20.17 14.62
CA LEU A 273 6.09 19.53 15.02
C LEU A 273 6.29 18.02 14.83
N ALA A 274 6.04 17.26 15.88
CA ALA A 274 6.04 15.80 15.85
C ALA A 274 4.76 15.28 16.52
N PRO A 275 4.28 14.08 16.14
CA PRO A 275 3.18 13.46 16.86
C PRO A 275 3.61 13.09 18.28
N GLU A 276 2.65 13.12 19.20
CA GLU A 276 2.81 12.51 20.51
C GLU A 276 2.16 11.13 20.51
N TRP A 277 2.76 10.20 21.24
CA TRP A 277 2.31 8.81 21.31
C TRP A 277 1.94 8.45 22.75
N SER A 278 0.76 7.86 22.93
CA SER A 278 0.44 7.12 24.15
C SER A 278 0.94 5.68 24.00
N SER A 279 1.58 5.15 25.04
CA SER A 279 2.00 3.75 25.10
C SER A 279 1.09 2.96 26.04
N SER A 280 0.73 1.75 25.64
CA SER A 280 -0.01 0.80 26.46
C SER A 280 0.41 -0.64 26.15
N THR A 281 -0.21 -1.60 26.83
CA THR A 281 -0.03 -3.03 26.57
C THR A 281 -1.37 -3.60 26.12
N ASN A 282 -1.38 -4.30 24.98
CA ASN A 282 -2.59 -4.94 24.47
C ASN A 282 -2.98 -6.17 25.32
N PRO A 283 -4.15 -6.79 25.09
CA PRO A 283 -4.61 -7.95 25.86
C PRO A 283 -3.66 -9.17 25.84
N HIS A 284 -2.73 -9.23 24.89
CA HIS A 284 -1.76 -10.32 24.72
C HIS A 284 -0.37 -9.98 25.25
N GLY A 285 -0.21 -8.88 25.99
CA GLY A 285 1.05 -8.52 26.63
C GLY A 285 2.04 -7.80 25.71
N LEU A 286 1.64 -7.38 24.52
CA LEU A 286 2.50 -6.67 23.58
C LEU A 286 2.37 -5.15 23.76
N ALA A 287 3.50 -4.45 23.67
CA ALA A 287 3.52 -2.99 23.72
C ALA A 287 2.92 -2.42 22.44
N VAL A 288 1.99 -1.46 22.59
CA VAL A 288 1.33 -0.78 21.48
C VAL A 288 1.29 0.72 21.69
N TYR A 289 1.28 1.46 20.58
CA TYR A 289 1.30 2.91 20.55
C TYR A 289 0.10 3.45 19.76
N ASN A 290 -0.51 4.50 20.28
CA ASN A 290 -1.58 5.23 19.58
C ASN A 290 -1.24 6.72 19.57
N PHE A 291 -1.74 7.44 18.57
CA PHE A 291 -1.61 8.89 18.52
C PHE A 291 -2.36 9.55 19.67
N VAL A 292 -1.71 10.52 20.31
CA VAL A 292 -2.44 11.50 21.12
C VAL A 292 -3.25 12.39 20.18
N PRO A 293 -4.56 12.58 20.41
CA PRO A 293 -5.40 13.42 19.57
C PRO A 293 -4.81 14.83 19.36
N ASP A 294 -4.99 15.35 18.15
CA ASP A 294 -4.59 16.71 17.74
C ASP A 294 -3.08 17.02 17.83
N LYS A 295 -2.21 16.03 18.07
CA LYS A 295 -0.75 16.19 18.11
C LYS A 295 -0.09 15.67 16.84
N GLY A 296 0.48 16.57 16.04
CA GLY A 296 1.18 16.22 14.79
C GLY A 296 0.54 16.82 13.53
N LEU A 297 1.17 16.54 12.39
CA LEU A 297 0.70 16.93 11.06
C LEU A 297 0.06 15.72 10.34
N PHE A 298 -1.24 15.78 10.08
CA PHE A 298 -2.03 14.71 9.49
C PHE A 298 -2.58 15.12 8.13
N ALA A 299 -2.72 14.13 7.25
CA ALA A 299 -3.19 14.34 5.88
C ALA A 299 -4.65 14.80 5.84
N GLY A 300 -5.03 15.57 4.82
CA GLY A 300 -6.40 16.02 4.59
C GLY A 300 -6.89 17.16 5.50
N HIS A 301 -6.04 17.66 6.41
CA HIS A 301 -6.36 18.80 7.26
C HIS A 301 -5.76 20.10 6.72
N THR A 302 -6.36 21.23 7.08
CA THR A 302 -5.75 22.54 6.92
C THR A 302 -5.20 23.01 8.27
N TYR A 303 -3.95 23.45 8.29
CA TYR A 303 -3.26 23.94 9.46
C TYR A 303 -3.05 25.44 9.37
N GLU A 304 -3.08 26.09 10.53
CA GLU A 304 -2.62 27.45 10.72
C GLU A 304 -1.33 27.43 11.53
N PHE A 305 -0.32 28.16 11.08
CA PHE A 305 0.94 28.38 11.78
C PHE A 305 1.07 29.86 12.08
N ARG A 306 1.46 30.20 13.30
CA ARG A 306 1.71 31.60 13.69
C ARG A 306 3.06 31.78 14.32
N LEU A 307 3.61 32.97 14.12
CA LEU A 307 4.70 33.51 14.91
C LEU A 307 4.10 34.38 16.01
N THR A 308 4.57 34.19 17.24
CA THR A 308 4.29 35.10 18.36
C THR A 308 5.59 35.72 18.86
N VAL A 309 5.56 36.97 19.31
CA VAL A 309 6.67 37.67 19.98
C VAL A 309 6.11 38.28 21.27
N GLY A 310 6.72 38.00 22.42
CA GLY A 310 6.19 38.45 23.72
C GLY A 310 4.77 37.93 24.04
N GLY A 311 4.33 36.86 23.37
CA GLY A 311 2.97 36.31 23.48
C GLY A 311 1.93 36.95 22.55
N GLU A 312 2.29 37.96 21.77
CA GLU A 312 1.41 38.57 20.77
C GLU A 312 1.66 37.98 19.38
N GLN A 313 0.59 37.70 18.64
CA GLN A 313 0.67 37.19 17.27
C GLN A 313 1.20 38.28 16.32
N THR A 314 2.23 37.95 15.54
CA THR A 314 2.83 38.86 14.56
C THR A 314 2.63 38.41 13.11
N GLN A 315 2.56 37.10 12.85
CA GLN A 315 2.35 36.55 11.51
C GLN A 315 1.47 35.30 11.56
N LEU A 316 0.71 35.07 10.49
CA LEU A 316 -0.09 33.86 10.25
C LEU A 316 0.22 33.29 8.87
N MET A 317 0.24 31.97 8.76
CA MET A 317 0.35 31.20 7.52
C MET A 317 -0.65 30.04 7.58
N GLU A 318 -1.26 29.73 6.45
CA GLU A 318 -2.08 28.53 6.29
C GLU A 318 -1.34 27.48 5.44
N TYR A 319 -1.57 26.21 5.75
CA TYR A 319 -1.07 25.08 4.98
C TYR A 319 -2.13 23.99 4.87
N ALA A 320 -2.53 23.66 3.65
CA ALA A 320 -3.41 22.53 3.37
C ALA A 320 -2.55 21.27 3.18
N ALA A 321 -2.59 20.34 4.14
CA ALA A 321 -1.91 19.07 4.02
C ALA A 321 -2.59 18.25 2.90
N PRO A 322 -1.82 17.64 1.98
CA PRO A 322 -2.37 16.74 0.97
C PRO A 322 -3.29 15.66 1.56
N ALA A 323 -4.28 15.23 0.79
CA ALA A 323 -5.11 14.08 1.18
C ALA A 323 -4.28 12.80 1.28
N GLY A 324 -4.66 11.91 2.19
CA GLY A 324 -4.05 10.60 2.32
C GLY A 324 -4.53 9.62 1.25
N ASN A 325 -4.20 8.34 1.44
CA ASN A 325 -4.72 7.29 0.57
C ASN A 325 -6.22 7.07 0.80
N THR A 326 -6.90 6.58 -0.23
CA THR A 326 -8.24 5.98 -0.12
C THR A 326 -8.13 4.45 -0.20
N ILE A 327 -9.11 3.73 0.34
CA ILE A 327 -9.19 2.28 0.20
C ILE A 327 -9.83 1.98 -1.17
N PRO A 328 -9.18 1.21 -2.06
CA PRO A 328 -9.74 0.88 -3.37
C PRO A 328 -11.13 0.23 -3.24
N ASN A 329 -12.13 0.85 -3.88
CA ASN A 329 -13.54 0.41 -3.82
C ASN A 329 -14.01 0.15 -2.37
N GLY A 330 -13.63 1.03 -1.43
CA GLY A 330 -14.01 0.92 -0.02
C GLY A 330 -15.52 1.12 0.24
N ASP A 331 -16.23 1.72 -0.71
CA ASP A 331 -17.70 1.85 -0.74
C ASP A 331 -18.41 0.59 -1.26
N LEU A 332 -17.68 -0.37 -1.83
CA LEU A 332 -18.21 -1.66 -2.30
C LEU A 332 -19.37 -1.57 -3.31
N GLU A 333 -19.52 -0.43 -3.99
CA GLU A 333 -20.60 -0.19 -4.95
C GLU A 333 -20.33 -0.82 -6.33
N ASP A 334 -19.06 -1.06 -6.66
CA ASP A 334 -18.68 -1.71 -7.92
C ASP A 334 -19.14 -3.19 -7.94
N SER A 335 -20.17 -3.46 -8.75
CA SER A 335 -20.72 -4.81 -8.95
C SER A 335 -19.76 -5.79 -9.64
N SER A 336 -18.62 -5.33 -10.16
CA SER A 336 -17.61 -6.17 -10.81
C SER A 336 -16.54 -6.72 -9.87
N LEU A 337 -16.54 -6.32 -8.58
CA LEU A 337 -15.54 -6.78 -7.62
C LEU A 337 -15.52 -8.31 -7.49
N SER A 338 -14.31 -8.86 -7.39
CA SER A 338 -14.11 -10.32 -7.32
C SER A 338 -14.81 -10.97 -6.13
N CYS A 339 -14.92 -10.26 -5.00
CA CYS A 339 -15.59 -10.74 -3.79
C CYS A 339 -17.06 -11.14 -4.01
N TRP A 340 -17.76 -10.60 -5.01
CA TRP A 340 -19.13 -10.99 -5.37
C TRP A 340 -19.20 -12.29 -6.18
N THR A 341 -18.08 -12.67 -6.79
CA THR A 341 -17.99 -13.78 -7.74
C THR A 341 -17.38 -15.02 -7.11
N GLN A 342 -17.35 -16.12 -7.86
CA GLN A 342 -16.67 -17.35 -7.45
C GLN A 342 -15.18 -17.37 -7.83
N ASN A 343 -14.70 -16.38 -8.60
CA ASN A 343 -13.30 -16.30 -9.00
C ASN A 343 -12.57 -15.23 -8.19
N ASN A 344 -11.91 -15.67 -7.12
CA ASN A 344 -11.15 -14.81 -6.21
C ASN A 344 -9.63 -15.03 -6.35
N LYS A 345 -9.17 -15.70 -7.41
CA LYS A 345 -7.74 -15.94 -7.68
C LYS A 345 -7.02 -14.71 -8.25
N THR A 346 -7.77 -13.66 -8.59
CA THR A 346 -7.31 -12.45 -9.29
C THR A 346 -7.89 -11.18 -8.69
N ALA A 347 -8.29 -11.22 -7.43
CA ALA A 347 -8.86 -10.05 -6.78
C ALA A 347 -7.83 -8.91 -6.77
N GLU A 348 -8.18 -7.78 -7.40
CA GLU A 348 -7.35 -6.58 -7.39
C GLU A 348 -7.15 -6.05 -5.97
N PHE A 349 -8.23 -6.08 -5.19
CA PHE A 349 -8.19 -5.71 -3.78
C PHE A 349 -9.08 -6.65 -2.95
N TRP A 350 -10.40 -6.58 -3.15
CA TRP A 350 -11.39 -7.34 -2.39
C TRP A 350 -11.65 -8.75 -2.93
N GLY A 351 -11.36 -9.74 -2.11
CA GLY A 351 -11.70 -11.15 -2.32
C GLY A 351 -12.70 -11.65 -1.28
N SER A 352 -13.28 -12.82 -1.56
CA SER A 352 -14.08 -13.59 -0.60
C SER A 352 -13.85 -15.09 -0.78
N GLY A 353 -14.38 -15.87 0.17
CA GLY A 353 -14.42 -17.32 0.11
C GLY A 353 -15.44 -17.87 -0.88
N ASN A 354 -16.17 -17.03 -1.62
CA ASN A 354 -17.13 -17.49 -2.62
C ASN A 354 -16.46 -18.43 -3.63
N ASN A 355 -17.08 -19.58 -3.84
CA ASN A 355 -16.59 -20.61 -4.74
C ASN A 355 -17.71 -21.49 -5.28
N THR A 356 -17.35 -22.50 -6.07
CA THR A 356 -18.31 -23.42 -6.71
C THR A 356 -19.10 -24.27 -5.72
N PHE A 357 -18.53 -24.61 -4.55
CA PHE A 357 -19.17 -25.39 -3.50
C PHE A 357 -20.01 -24.53 -2.57
N THR A 358 -19.50 -23.35 -2.21
CA THR A 358 -20.14 -22.45 -1.26
C THR A 358 -20.29 -21.07 -1.87
N ARG A 359 -21.51 -20.78 -2.31
CA ARG A 359 -21.89 -19.51 -2.93
C ARG A 359 -22.56 -18.63 -1.90
N GLY A 360 -22.41 -17.32 -2.03
CA GLY A 360 -23.13 -16.35 -1.21
C GLY A 360 -22.51 -16.08 0.16
N LEU A 361 -21.25 -16.45 0.37
CA LEU A 361 -20.48 -16.07 1.56
C LEU A 361 -20.24 -14.56 1.62
N CYS A 362 -20.22 -13.91 0.47
CA CYS A 362 -20.19 -12.46 0.31
C CYS A 362 -21.06 -12.07 -0.89
N THR A 363 -22.02 -11.17 -0.70
CA THR A 363 -22.92 -10.72 -1.78
C THR A 363 -23.18 -9.22 -1.67
N GLN A 364 -23.46 -8.57 -2.78
CA GLN A 364 -24.12 -7.27 -2.74
C GLN A 364 -25.58 -7.46 -2.32
N ALA A 365 -26.02 -6.75 -1.29
CA ALA A 365 -27.39 -6.78 -0.83
C ALA A 365 -27.90 -5.38 -0.45
N PRO A 366 -29.19 -5.08 -0.70
CA PRO A 366 -29.81 -3.87 -0.19
C PRO A 366 -30.06 -3.97 1.32
N PHE A 367 -29.66 -2.95 2.06
CA PHE A 367 -29.99 -2.76 3.48
C PHE A 367 -29.94 -1.25 3.77
N ASP A 368 -30.49 -0.73 4.87
CA ASP A 368 -30.47 0.71 5.28
C ASP A 368 -30.39 1.74 4.11
N GLY A 369 -31.26 1.60 3.11
CA GLY A 369 -31.36 2.53 1.97
C GLY A 369 -30.25 2.49 0.90
N GLY A 370 -29.30 1.54 0.95
CA GLY A 370 -28.21 1.43 -0.02
C GLY A 370 -27.75 -0.01 -0.27
N THR A 371 -26.77 -0.18 -1.14
CA THR A 371 -26.14 -1.48 -1.43
C THR A 371 -24.93 -1.68 -0.52
N ARG A 372 -24.59 -2.91 -0.13
CA ARG A 372 -23.37 -3.21 0.65
C ARG A 372 -23.00 -4.69 0.61
N ALA A 373 -21.84 -5.04 1.18
CA ALA A 373 -21.49 -6.42 1.42
C ALA A 373 -22.40 -7.03 2.50
N LYS A 374 -23.09 -8.11 2.16
CA LYS A 374 -23.67 -9.07 3.09
C LYS A 374 -22.79 -10.30 3.15
N LEU A 375 -22.21 -10.52 4.32
CA LEU A 375 -21.46 -11.72 4.67
C LEU A 375 -22.40 -12.68 5.38
N GLN A 376 -22.50 -13.91 4.87
CA GLN A 376 -23.42 -14.89 5.42
C GLN A 376 -22.71 -16.23 5.58
N ALA A 377 -22.69 -16.73 6.82
CA ALA A 377 -22.22 -18.07 7.10
C ALA A 377 -23.16 -19.11 6.50
N THR A 378 -22.62 -20.30 6.26
CA THR A 378 -23.38 -21.49 5.90
C THR A 378 -22.60 -22.73 6.30
N SER A 379 -23.14 -23.90 5.97
CA SER A 379 -22.43 -25.16 6.15
C SER A 379 -22.66 -26.09 4.98
N ALA A 380 -21.63 -26.85 4.61
CA ALA A 380 -21.73 -27.94 3.65
C ALA A 380 -21.21 -29.22 4.31
N VAL A 381 -22.03 -30.27 4.37
CA VAL A 381 -21.66 -31.58 4.93
C VAL A 381 -21.06 -31.47 6.34
N GLY A 382 -21.61 -30.58 7.17
CA GLY A 382 -21.15 -30.36 8.56
C GLY A 382 -19.79 -29.66 8.68
N VAL A 383 -19.29 -29.04 7.62
CA VAL A 383 -18.15 -28.10 7.65
C VAL A 383 -18.69 -26.68 7.57
N LEU A 384 -18.25 -25.82 8.49
CA LEU A 384 -18.61 -24.41 8.49
C LEU A 384 -17.97 -23.71 7.28
N ALA A 385 -18.69 -22.78 6.68
CA ALA A 385 -18.12 -21.82 5.76
C ALA A 385 -18.57 -20.44 6.23
N SER A 386 -17.65 -19.69 6.82
CA SER A 386 -17.94 -18.35 7.32
C SER A 386 -18.13 -17.38 6.16
N GLY A 387 -19.13 -16.50 6.28
CA GLY A 387 -19.25 -15.37 5.39
C GLY A 387 -18.06 -14.44 5.60
N ASN A 388 -17.37 -14.04 4.53
CA ASN A 388 -16.14 -13.27 4.66
C ASN A 388 -15.87 -12.32 3.49
N LEU A 389 -15.11 -11.28 3.77
CA LEU A 389 -14.59 -10.29 2.84
C LEU A 389 -13.18 -9.92 3.28
N PHE A 390 -12.20 -9.96 2.39
CA PHE A 390 -10.82 -9.66 2.76
C PHE A 390 -10.04 -9.00 1.62
N SER A 391 -8.96 -8.31 1.95
CA SER A 391 -7.98 -7.85 0.97
C SER A 391 -6.96 -8.96 0.70
N GLY A 392 -7.11 -9.63 -0.44
CA GLY A 392 -6.25 -10.76 -0.80
C GLY A 392 -6.92 -11.69 -1.79
N LEU A 393 -6.32 -12.87 -1.97
CA LEU A 393 -6.77 -13.86 -2.94
C LEU A 393 -7.40 -15.06 -2.25
N PHE A 394 -8.21 -15.81 -2.98
CA PHE A 394 -8.74 -17.09 -2.51
C PHE A 394 -8.81 -18.13 -3.58
N GLN A 395 -8.46 -19.35 -3.18
CA GLN A 395 -8.55 -20.54 -3.99
C GLN A 395 -9.10 -21.72 -3.17
N LYS A 396 -10.00 -22.48 -3.78
CA LYS A 396 -10.55 -23.70 -3.21
C LYS A 396 -10.16 -24.87 -4.10
N ASP A 397 -9.56 -25.90 -3.51
CA ASP A 397 -9.33 -27.16 -4.21
C ASP A 397 -10.64 -27.92 -4.44
N VAL A 398 -10.59 -28.99 -5.23
CA VAL A 398 -11.78 -29.73 -5.65
C VAL A 398 -12.42 -30.52 -4.51
N LEU A 399 -11.73 -30.78 -3.39
CA LEU A 399 -12.16 -31.81 -2.44
C LEU A 399 -12.35 -31.31 -1.01
N THR A 400 -11.42 -30.56 -0.43
CA THR A 400 -11.35 -30.43 1.04
C THR A 400 -10.86 -29.10 1.57
N ARG A 401 -9.99 -28.38 0.86
CA ARG A 401 -9.25 -27.24 1.40
C ARG A 401 -9.43 -25.95 0.62
N GLY A 402 -9.72 -24.87 1.33
CA GLY A 402 -9.66 -23.48 0.85
C GLY A 402 -8.43 -22.78 1.41
N VAL A 403 -7.83 -21.92 0.61
CA VAL A 403 -6.66 -21.12 0.99
C VAL A 403 -6.96 -19.66 0.71
N VAL A 404 -6.90 -18.84 1.76
CA VAL A 404 -6.88 -17.38 1.65
C VAL A 404 -5.41 -16.95 1.64
N SER A 405 -5.02 -16.13 0.67
CA SER A 405 -3.68 -15.52 0.61
C SER A 405 -3.82 -14.03 0.95
N PHE A 406 -3.60 -13.68 2.22
CA PHE A 406 -3.75 -12.33 2.74
C PHE A 406 -2.61 -11.40 2.30
N GLY A 407 -2.97 -10.13 2.17
CA GLY A 407 -2.08 -9.04 1.78
C GLY A 407 -2.58 -8.37 0.50
N GLN A 408 -2.33 -7.09 0.32
CA GLN A 408 -2.38 -6.43 -0.98
C GLN A 408 -1.24 -5.42 -1.11
N PRO A 409 -0.73 -5.18 -2.33
CA PRO A 409 0.11 -4.02 -2.56
C PRO A 409 -0.64 -2.75 -2.20
N TYR A 410 0.06 -1.82 -1.57
CA TYR A 410 -0.47 -0.53 -1.18
C TYR A 410 0.66 0.48 -1.23
N ALA A 411 0.37 1.75 -1.50
CA ALA A 411 1.40 2.78 -1.65
C ALA A 411 1.13 3.93 -0.68
N TRP A 412 1.52 3.74 0.59
CA TRP A 412 1.23 4.69 1.66
C TRP A 412 1.85 6.08 1.41
N LYS A 413 0.98 7.08 1.25
CA LYS A 413 1.29 8.51 1.16
C LYS A 413 1.27 9.20 2.52
N ALA A 414 0.42 8.72 3.42
CA ALA A 414 0.27 9.23 4.77
C ALA A 414 -0.06 8.10 5.74
N ARG A 415 0.32 8.25 7.01
CA ARG A 415 0.03 7.27 8.05
C ARG A 415 -1.36 7.54 8.65
N PRO A 416 -2.31 6.59 8.56
CA PRO A 416 -3.62 6.73 9.18
C PRO A 416 -3.55 6.45 10.69
N LYS A 417 -4.54 6.94 11.44
CA LYS A 417 -4.72 6.63 12.87
C LYS A 417 -5.82 5.61 13.13
N ALA A 418 -6.74 5.41 12.19
CA ALA A 418 -7.84 4.45 12.33
C ALA A 418 -8.36 3.99 10.97
N LEU A 419 -9.01 2.83 10.96
CA LEU A 419 -9.93 2.43 9.90
C LEU A 419 -11.35 2.80 10.33
N LYS A 420 -12.04 3.63 9.55
CA LYS A 420 -13.46 3.87 9.69
C LYS A 420 -14.22 2.94 8.74
N LEU A 421 -15.32 2.39 9.20
CA LEU A 421 -16.25 1.65 8.36
C LEU A 421 -17.65 1.64 8.98
N GLN A 422 -18.59 1.09 8.25
CA GLN A 422 -19.93 0.77 8.75
C GLN A 422 -20.10 -0.73 8.87
N TYR A 423 -20.82 -1.18 9.90
CA TYR A 423 -21.24 -2.57 10.02
C TYR A 423 -22.66 -2.73 10.58
N TYR A 424 -23.27 -3.88 10.35
CA TYR A 424 -24.46 -4.32 11.06
C TYR A 424 -24.47 -5.83 11.20
N ALA A 425 -24.41 -6.34 12.42
CA ALA A 425 -24.50 -7.76 12.68
C ALA A 425 -25.97 -8.18 12.79
N GLU A 426 -26.58 -8.59 11.68
CA GLU A 426 -27.99 -9.03 11.66
C GLU A 426 -28.20 -10.26 12.53
N HIS A 427 -27.22 -11.18 12.55
CA HIS A 427 -27.28 -12.35 13.41
C HIS A 427 -25.89 -12.75 13.90
N ILE A 428 -25.74 -12.84 15.22
CA ILE A 428 -24.63 -13.52 15.91
C ILE A 428 -25.24 -14.57 16.81
N GLY A 429 -25.04 -15.84 16.46
CA GLY A 429 -25.66 -16.99 17.08
C GLY A 429 -24.76 -17.72 18.07
N ILE A 430 -25.24 -18.87 18.52
CA ILE A 430 -24.47 -19.83 19.29
C ILE A 430 -23.73 -20.72 18.29
N ALA A 431 -22.46 -21.02 18.56
CA ALA A 431 -21.67 -21.92 17.74
C ALA A 431 -22.37 -23.28 17.66
N ASP A 432 -22.69 -23.70 16.44
CA ASP A 432 -23.41 -24.93 16.14
C ASP A 432 -22.61 -25.86 15.21
N ILE A 433 -21.36 -25.48 14.92
CA ILE A 433 -20.34 -26.30 14.29
C ILE A 433 -19.04 -26.07 15.04
N ASP A 434 -18.40 -27.17 15.46
CA ASP A 434 -17.04 -27.20 15.99
C ASP A 434 -16.34 -28.47 15.48
N LYS A 435 -15.25 -28.30 14.72
CA LYS A 435 -14.42 -29.41 14.23
C LYS A 435 -13.34 -29.86 15.21
N ASN A 436 -13.22 -29.21 16.38
CA ASN A 436 -12.19 -29.43 17.38
C ASN A 436 -10.77 -29.28 16.82
N PHE A 437 -10.57 -28.31 15.91
CA PHE A 437 -9.27 -28.01 15.31
C PHE A 437 -8.42 -27.03 16.12
N GLY A 438 -8.77 -26.78 17.39
CA GLY A 438 -8.01 -25.93 18.31
C GLY A 438 -8.53 -24.49 18.42
N ALA A 439 -9.73 -24.19 17.91
CA ALA A 439 -10.39 -22.92 18.20
C ALA A 439 -10.62 -22.74 19.71
N PRO A 440 -10.55 -21.51 20.25
CA PRO A 440 -10.85 -21.21 21.65
C PRO A 440 -12.36 -21.07 21.93
N ILE A 441 -13.21 -21.69 21.09
CA ILE A 441 -14.66 -21.77 21.26
C ILE A 441 -15.12 -23.20 20.93
N HIS A 442 -16.22 -23.62 21.53
CA HIS A 442 -16.84 -24.93 21.31
C HIS A 442 -18.32 -24.82 20.93
N GLU A 443 -18.89 -25.92 20.44
CA GLU A 443 -20.33 -26.02 20.21
C GLU A 443 -21.10 -25.67 21.49
N GLY A 444 -22.07 -24.75 21.39
CA GLY A 444 -22.80 -24.21 22.53
C GLY A 444 -22.29 -22.87 23.06
N ASP A 445 -21.08 -22.46 22.70
CA ASP A 445 -20.54 -21.15 23.07
C ASP A 445 -21.11 -20.02 22.20
N ARG A 446 -21.02 -18.79 22.69
CA ARG A 446 -21.35 -17.61 21.88
C ARG A 446 -20.30 -17.43 20.79
N ASP A 447 -20.72 -17.51 19.52
CA ASP A 447 -19.85 -17.17 18.40
C ASP A 447 -19.60 -15.65 18.34
N LYS A 448 -18.54 -15.25 17.64
CA LYS A 448 -18.14 -13.84 17.48
C LYS A 448 -17.74 -13.59 16.04
N ALA A 449 -18.35 -12.60 15.39
CA ALA A 449 -17.80 -12.06 14.15
C ALA A 449 -16.55 -11.23 14.45
N ARG A 450 -15.69 -11.03 13.44
CA ARG A 450 -14.50 -10.18 13.56
C ARG A 450 -14.31 -9.31 12.34
N ILE A 451 -13.96 -8.06 12.59
CA ILE A 451 -13.44 -7.12 11.60
C ILE A 451 -12.03 -6.74 12.04
N MET A 452 -11.04 -6.94 11.19
CA MET A 452 -9.65 -6.60 11.49
C MET A 452 -8.97 -5.94 10.30
N VAL A 453 -7.96 -5.13 10.62
CA VAL A 453 -7.07 -4.47 9.68
C VAL A 453 -5.65 -4.54 10.20
N ALA A 454 -4.68 -4.70 9.31
CA ALA A 454 -3.27 -4.63 9.62
C ALA A 454 -2.52 -3.84 8.55
N ILE A 455 -1.62 -2.96 8.99
CA ILE A 455 -0.54 -2.42 8.16
C ILE A 455 0.63 -3.37 8.34
N VAL A 456 1.10 -3.96 7.25
CA VAL A 456 2.13 -5.00 7.24
C VAL A 456 3.30 -4.57 6.37
N ASP A 457 4.43 -5.25 6.49
CA ASP A 457 5.60 -5.05 5.63
C ASP A 457 6.07 -6.41 5.11
N TRP A 458 5.30 -6.98 4.18
CA TRP A 458 5.47 -8.37 3.76
C TRP A 458 6.03 -8.50 2.36
N ASN A 459 6.90 -9.50 2.17
CA ASN A 459 7.45 -9.82 0.85
C ASN A 459 6.59 -10.83 0.07
N THR A 460 5.90 -11.72 0.78
CA THR A 460 4.98 -12.73 0.22
C THR A 460 3.60 -12.62 0.88
N ARG A 461 2.57 -13.20 0.26
CA ARG A 461 1.23 -13.25 0.87
C ARG A 461 1.23 -14.27 2.00
N ARG A 462 0.50 -13.98 3.08
CA ARG A 462 0.25 -14.93 4.17
C ARG A 462 -0.84 -15.92 3.76
N GLU A 463 -0.51 -17.19 3.65
CA GLU A 463 -1.50 -18.23 3.31
C GLU A 463 -2.15 -18.84 4.55
N VAL A 464 -3.48 -18.78 4.62
CA VAL A 464 -4.29 -19.47 5.62
C VAL A 464 -5.10 -20.55 4.93
N GLY A 465 -4.73 -21.81 5.20
CA GLY A 465 -5.42 -22.98 4.68
C GLY A 465 -6.41 -23.53 5.69
N SER A 466 -7.65 -23.78 5.27
CA SER A 466 -8.73 -24.26 6.12
C SER A 466 -9.60 -25.27 5.36
N GLY A 467 -10.15 -26.28 6.05
CA GLY A 467 -10.92 -27.33 5.38
C GLY A 467 -11.40 -28.44 6.30
N THR A 468 -11.22 -29.68 5.83
CA THR A 468 -11.55 -30.90 6.59
C THR A 468 -10.45 -31.33 7.57
N GLU A 469 -9.37 -30.55 7.67
CA GLU A 469 -8.24 -30.77 8.57
C GLU A 469 -7.93 -29.48 9.35
N ALA A 470 -7.10 -29.59 10.39
CA ALA A 470 -6.67 -28.44 11.18
C ALA A 470 -6.06 -27.35 10.28
N PRO A 471 -6.36 -26.07 10.54
CA PRO A 471 -5.90 -25.00 9.68
C PRO A 471 -4.39 -24.81 9.79
N THR A 472 -3.81 -24.21 8.76
CA THR A 472 -2.38 -23.86 8.72
C THR A 472 -2.20 -22.39 8.45
N GLY A 473 -1.10 -21.82 8.96
CA GLY A 473 -0.77 -20.42 8.71
C GLY A 473 -1.71 -19.43 9.39
N THR A 474 -2.57 -19.89 10.31
CA THR A 474 -3.40 -19.02 11.15
C THR A 474 -2.51 -17.97 11.84
N TRP A 475 -3.08 -16.79 12.05
CA TRP A 475 -2.37 -15.66 12.61
C TRP A 475 -3.39 -14.70 13.21
N ASP A 476 -2.94 -13.97 14.22
CA ASP A 476 -3.71 -12.90 14.84
C ASP A 476 -2.81 -11.69 15.01
N PRO A 477 -3.14 -10.54 14.40
CA PRO A 477 -2.31 -9.34 14.54
C PRO A 477 -2.25 -8.79 15.96
N GLU A 478 -3.13 -9.22 16.88
CA GLU A 478 -3.08 -8.86 18.30
C GLU A 478 -2.09 -9.71 19.10
N GLU A 479 -1.75 -10.90 18.61
CA GLU A 479 -0.93 -11.89 19.35
C GLU A 479 0.55 -11.87 18.94
N THR A 480 0.89 -11.24 17.81
CA THR A 480 2.26 -11.19 17.30
C THR A 480 2.57 -9.87 16.60
N THR A 481 3.84 -9.49 16.61
CA THR A 481 4.37 -8.34 15.87
C THR A 481 4.94 -8.72 14.50
N SER A 482 4.99 -10.01 14.17
CA SER A 482 5.53 -10.49 12.88
C SER A 482 5.06 -11.90 12.55
N VAL A 483 5.11 -12.21 11.26
CA VAL A 483 4.95 -13.55 10.70
C VAL A 483 6.15 -13.87 9.79
N ASP A 484 6.20 -15.07 9.21
CA ASP A 484 7.31 -15.50 8.34
C ASP A 484 7.48 -14.57 7.13
N GLU A 485 6.40 -13.96 6.66
CA GLU A 485 6.37 -13.06 5.50
C GLU A 485 6.93 -11.66 5.80
N GLY A 486 7.00 -11.27 7.09
CA GLY A 486 7.51 -9.98 7.55
C GLY A 486 6.77 -9.40 8.77
N PRO A 487 7.15 -8.19 9.22
CA PRO A 487 6.57 -7.56 10.40
C PRO A 487 5.14 -7.02 10.16
N ILE A 488 4.42 -6.91 11.26
CA ILE A 488 3.13 -6.19 11.38
C ILE A 488 3.46 -4.85 12.03
N ILE A 489 3.17 -3.75 11.34
CA ILE A 489 3.48 -2.39 11.82
C ILE A 489 2.37 -1.87 12.71
N ALA A 490 1.12 -2.12 12.34
CA ALA A 490 -0.04 -1.70 13.11
C ALA A 490 -1.24 -2.61 12.87
N TYR A 491 -2.18 -2.62 13.81
CA TYR A 491 -3.44 -3.34 13.65
C TYR A 491 -4.62 -2.60 14.28
N GLY A 492 -5.82 -2.88 13.76
CA GLY A 492 -7.09 -2.55 14.39
C GLY A 492 -7.99 -3.79 14.36
N SER A 493 -8.78 -4.00 15.40
CA SER A 493 -9.60 -5.20 15.53
C SER A 493 -10.89 -4.90 16.30
N LEU A 494 -11.98 -5.52 15.85
CA LEU A 494 -13.30 -5.45 16.46
C LEU A 494 -13.90 -6.86 16.47
N PHE A 495 -14.15 -7.38 17.67
CA PHE A 495 -14.97 -8.57 17.88
C PHE A 495 -16.43 -8.16 18.11
N ILE A 496 -17.36 -8.88 17.49
CA ILE A 496 -18.79 -8.63 17.58
C ILE A 496 -19.46 -9.93 18.06
N ASP A 497 -19.84 -9.97 19.34
CA ASP A 497 -20.42 -11.14 20.01
C ASP A 497 -21.93 -11.02 20.25
N GLN A 498 -22.54 -9.95 19.75
CA GLN A 498 -23.97 -9.68 19.83
C GLN A 498 -24.51 -9.19 18.50
N SER A 499 -25.79 -9.52 18.24
CA SER A 499 -26.49 -8.95 17.08
C SER A 499 -26.75 -7.47 17.32
N SER A 500 -26.56 -6.67 16.27
CA SER A 500 -26.88 -5.24 16.27
C SER A 500 -28.38 -5.03 16.43
N THR A 501 -28.77 -3.90 17.01
CA THR A 501 -30.17 -3.50 17.17
C THR A 501 -30.45 -2.22 16.37
N GLY A 502 -31.72 -1.93 16.10
CA GLY A 502 -32.14 -0.69 15.44
C GLY A 502 -32.20 -0.73 13.90
N GLY A 503 -31.75 -1.82 13.26
CA GLY A 503 -31.94 -2.03 11.82
C GLY A 503 -31.24 -1.01 10.92
N LYS A 504 -30.14 -0.42 11.40
CA LYS A 504 -29.35 0.59 10.69
C LYS A 504 -27.87 0.28 10.79
N MET A 505 -27.10 0.70 9.78
CA MET A 505 -25.64 0.58 9.83
C MET A 505 -25.07 1.37 11.00
N ILE A 506 -24.05 0.81 11.65
CA ILE A 506 -23.34 1.40 12.77
C ILE A 506 -22.00 1.90 12.25
N ASP A 507 -21.76 3.21 12.34
CA ASP A 507 -20.42 3.78 12.13
C ASP A 507 -19.48 3.33 13.24
N VAL A 508 -18.30 2.84 12.85
CA VAL A 508 -17.24 2.49 13.78
C VAL A 508 -15.90 3.00 13.25
N GLN A 509 -15.05 3.43 14.19
CA GLN A 509 -13.64 3.70 13.92
C GLN A 509 -12.83 2.71 14.75
N LEU A 510 -12.03 1.89 14.08
CA LEU A 510 -11.07 0.97 14.68
C LEU A 510 -9.73 1.71 14.79
N PRO A 511 -9.32 2.16 15.99
CA PRO A 511 -8.01 2.78 16.16
C PRO A 511 -6.91 1.79 15.77
N LEU A 512 -5.87 2.31 15.11
CA LEU A 512 -4.68 1.53 14.83
C LEU A 512 -3.74 1.56 16.03
N ASN A 513 -3.46 0.38 16.54
CA ASN A 513 -2.43 0.09 17.53
C ASN A 513 -1.13 -0.19 16.79
N PHE A 514 -0.17 0.71 16.92
CA PHE A 514 1.14 0.59 16.28
C PHE A 514 2.09 -0.21 17.16
N TYR A 515 2.84 -1.14 16.56
CA TYR A 515 4.00 -1.79 17.19
C TYR A 515 5.28 -0.97 16.98
N ASP A 516 5.34 -0.18 15.90
CA ASP A 516 6.45 0.70 15.56
C ASP A 516 5.95 2.10 15.15
N THR A 517 6.57 3.15 15.67
CA THR A 517 6.19 4.56 15.45
C THR A 517 6.91 5.24 14.29
N LYS A 518 7.79 4.54 13.58
CA LYS A 518 8.64 5.07 12.50
C LYS A 518 8.59 4.24 11.22
N ALA A 519 8.55 2.91 11.34
CA ALA A 519 8.55 1.99 10.21
C ALA A 519 7.53 2.40 9.15
N LYS A 520 7.97 2.43 7.89
CA LYS A 520 7.12 2.61 6.71
C LYS A 520 7.18 1.32 5.90
N PRO A 521 6.04 0.72 5.50
CA PRO A 521 6.06 -0.47 4.67
C PRO A 521 6.89 -0.24 3.40
N SER A 522 7.73 -1.21 3.08
CA SER A 522 8.65 -1.23 1.94
C SER A 522 8.54 -2.51 1.10
N GLY A 523 8.00 -3.58 1.67
CA GLY A 523 7.66 -4.83 1.05
C GLY A 523 6.49 -4.72 0.08
N LEU A 524 6.31 -5.79 -0.70
CA LEU A 524 5.33 -5.86 -1.78
C LEU A 524 3.89 -5.80 -1.27
N TYR A 525 3.62 -6.35 -0.09
CA TYR A 525 2.28 -6.39 0.50
C TYR A 525 2.27 -5.59 1.79
N GLN A 526 1.37 -4.61 1.86
CA GLN A 526 1.44 -3.55 2.87
C GLN A 526 0.16 -3.40 3.69
N ILE A 527 -0.90 -4.13 3.33
CA ILE A 527 -2.19 -4.05 3.99
C ILE A 527 -2.92 -5.39 4.01
N VAL A 528 -3.59 -5.66 5.12
CA VAL A 528 -4.64 -6.66 5.24
C VAL A 528 -5.89 -6.02 5.84
N ILE A 529 -7.06 -6.24 5.22
CA ILE A 529 -8.38 -6.04 5.83
C ILE A 529 -9.10 -7.38 5.78
N SER A 530 -9.78 -7.78 6.85
CA SER A 530 -10.54 -9.02 6.90
C SER A 530 -11.80 -8.85 7.74
N CYS A 531 -12.93 -9.24 7.20
CA CYS A 531 -14.22 -9.32 7.87
C CYS A 531 -14.70 -10.77 7.80
N SER A 532 -15.10 -11.34 8.93
CA SER A 532 -15.64 -12.70 9.00
C SER A 532 -16.85 -12.74 9.93
N THR A 533 -17.88 -13.50 9.54
CA THR A 533 -19.04 -13.80 10.39
C THR A 533 -18.68 -14.64 11.61
N SER A 534 -17.53 -15.31 11.61
CA SER A 534 -17.00 -16.10 12.73
C SER A 534 -15.48 -15.91 12.83
N ALA A 535 -14.98 -15.46 13.97
CA ALA A 535 -13.58 -15.12 14.20
C ALA A 535 -12.66 -16.34 14.07
N TYR A 536 -13.19 -17.54 14.35
CA TYR A 536 -12.50 -18.83 14.29
C TYR A 536 -13.02 -19.70 13.14
N GLY A 537 -13.56 -19.06 12.10
CA GLY A 537 -14.11 -19.75 10.93
C GLY A 537 -13.09 -20.56 10.15
N ASP A 538 -11.81 -20.18 10.20
CA ASP A 538 -10.66 -20.92 9.67
C ASP A 538 -10.44 -22.25 10.39
N PHE A 539 -10.77 -22.34 11.68
CA PHE A 539 -10.83 -23.59 12.45
C PHE A 539 -12.11 -24.40 12.21
N MET A 540 -13.00 -23.93 11.32
CA MET A 540 -14.32 -24.49 11.10
C MET A 540 -15.19 -24.51 12.36
N ALA A 541 -15.00 -23.53 13.25
CA ALA A 541 -15.75 -23.37 14.47
C ALA A 541 -16.56 -22.06 14.44
N GLY A 542 -17.86 -22.14 14.76
CA GLY A 542 -18.75 -20.98 14.73
C GLY A 542 -20.20 -21.33 14.46
N CYS A 543 -21.00 -20.31 14.15
CA CYS A 543 -22.43 -20.40 13.92
C CYS A 543 -22.74 -20.27 12.42
N LYS A 544 -23.33 -21.31 11.84
CA LYS A 544 -23.64 -21.37 10.39
C LYS A 544 -24.75 -20.42 9.94
N SER A 545 -25.42 -19.73 10.86
CA SER A 545 -26.48 -18.76 10.56
C SER A 545 -26.05 -17.30 10.78
N ASN A 546 -24.78 -17.03 11.10
CA ASN A 546 -24.32 -15.66 11.29
C ASN A 546 -24.41 -14.83 10.01
N ILE A 547 -24.79 -13.57 10.18
CA ILE A 547 -24.93 -12.59 9.10
C ILE A 547 -24.33 -11.26 9.57
N LEU A 548 -23.42 -10.73 8.77
CA LEU A 548 -22.77 -9.44 8.99
C LEU A 548 -22.83 -8.61 7.71
N TYR A 549 -23.30 -7.37 7.81
CA TYR A 549 -23.16 -6.38 6.75
C TYR A 549 -21.95 -5.49 7.06
N VAL A 550 -21.18 -5.14 6.03
CA VAL A 550 -20.06 -4.18 6.13
C VAL A 550 -20.04 -3.27 4.92
N ASP A 551 -19.60 -2.03 5.12
CA ASP A 551 -19.57 -1.01 4.07
C ASP A 551 -18.66 0.18 4.40
N ASN A 552 -18.42 1.07 3.43
CA ASN A 552 -17.81 2.40 3.61
C ASN A 552 -16.47 2.42 4.35
N PHE A 553 -15.52 1.61 3.88
CA PHE A 553 -14.16 1.52 4.41
C PHE A 553 -13.34 2.76 4.04
N GLU A 554 -12.89 3.51 5.05
CA GLU A 554 -12.14 4.76 4.90
C GLU A 554 -10.98 4.83 5.91
N TRP A 555 -9.85 5.43 5.51
CA TRP A 555 -8.82 5.82 6.46
C TRP A 555 -9.20 7.09 7.21
N VAL A 556 -8.89 7.11 8.50
CA VAL A 556 -8.92 8.33 9.30
C VAL A 556 -7.49 8.82 9.49
N TYR A 557 -7.24 10.09 9.17
CA TYR A 557 -5.96 10.77 9.35
C TYR A 557 -6.05 11.77 10.51
#